data_AF-A0A3M3Z0W3-F1
#
_entry.id   AF-A0A3M3Z0W3-F1
#
_cell.length_a   1.000
_cell.length_b   1.000
_cell.length_c   1.000
_cell.angle_alpha   90.00
_cell.angle_beta   90.00
_cell.angle_gamma   90.00
#
_symmetry.space_group_name_H-M   'P 1'
#
loop_
_entity.id
_entity.type
_entity.pdbx_description
1 polymer ?
#
loop_
_entity_poly.entity_id
_entity_poly.type
_entity_poly.pdbx_seq_one_letter_code
_entity_poly.pdbx_strand_id
1 'polypeptide(L)'
;MMPYRVLQAINRAKFGIPKYLWLMDRLNTVDVSSDADFQRAYNGFCRVQRRRPDWYAAYYKYLEQSKTFPTSFSKALDHIYQTTGRYEPSFASKLVATLNPHKPVWDKHVLSNLGRKAPGYYSSTKMQDSKGNYEQIESWYKSFLVSEEGSQWVQLFEEHVSDHHKMTDLKKVDFILWQIRS
;
A
#
# COMPACT_ATOMS: atom_id res chain seq x y z
N MET A 1 11.09 12.35 -21.95
CA MET A 1 11.99 11.25 -21.52
C MET A 1 11.34 10.30 -20.49
N MET A 2 10.04 10.44 -20.15
CA MET A 2 9.35 9.66 -19.11
C MET A 2 8.47 8.46 -19.54
N PRO A 3 7.95 8.31 -20.79
CA PRO A 3 6.97 7.26 -21.10
C PRO A 3 7.51 5.83 -20.99
N TYR A 4 8.77 5.59 -21.37
CA TYR A 4 9.32 4.23 -21.47
C TYR A 4 9.45 3.54 -20.11
N ARG A 5 9.94 4.25 -19.08
CA ARG A 5 10.10 3.69 -17.73
C ARG A 5 8.75 3.40 -17.08
N VAL A 6 7.76 4.28 -17.31
CA VAL A 6 6.38 4.11 -16.84
C VAL A 6 5.73 2.92 -17.52
N LEU A 7 5.86 2.79 -18.85
CA LEU A 7 5.32 1.65 -19.59
C LEU A 7 5.93 0.31 -19.14
N GLN A 8 7.25 0.26 -18.91
CA GLN A 8 7.88 -0.93 -18.33
C GLN A 8 7.33 -1.27 -16.94
N ALA A 9 7.12 -0.25 -16.10
CA ALA A 9 6.53 -0.41 -14.78
C ALA A 9 5.09 -0.94 -14.86
N ILE A 10 4.26 -0.41 -15.77
CA ILE A 10 2.91 -0.90 -16.05
C ILE A 10 2.94 -2.38 -16.46
N ASN A 11 3.81 -2.74 -17.40
CA ASN A 11 3.93 -4.13 -17.86
C ASN A 11 4.31 -5.10 -16.73
N ARG A 12 5.16 -4.67 -15.78
CA ARG A 12 5.47 -5.46 -14.57
C ARG A 12 4.31 -5.49 -13.58
N ALA A 13 3.56 -4.39 -13.47
CA ALA A 13 2.43 -4.27 -12.55
C ALA A 13 1.27 -5.20 -12.92
N LYS A 14 1.04 -5.47 -14.22
CA LYS A 14 -0.02 -6.36 -14.74
C LYS A 14 -0.13 -7.68 -13.98
N PHE A 15 0.99 -8.30 -13.66
CA PHE A 15 1.01 -9.58 -12.94
C PHE A 15 0.47 -9.50 -11.50
N GLY A 16 0.56 -8.34 -10.86
CA GLY A 16 0.04 -8.12 -9.51
C GLY A 16 -1.43 -7.71 -9.45
N ILE A 17 -1.99 -7.22 -10.56
CA ILE A 17 -3.35 -6.64 -10.60
C ILE A 17 -4.44 -7.68 -10.33
N PRO A 18 -4.47 -8.87 -10.98
CA PRO A 18 -5.49 -9.87 -10.68
C PRO A 18 -5.52 -10.27 -9.21
N LYS A 19 -4.34 -10.36 -8.59
CA LYS A 19 -4.21 -10.68 -7.17
C LYS A 19 -4.74 -9.57 -6.26
N TYR A 20 -4.49 -8.32 -6.61
CA TYR A 20 -5.06 -7.17 -5.91
C TYR A 20 -6.58 -7.14 -6.03
N LEU A 21 -7.13 -7.30 -7.23
CA LEU A 21 -8.57 -7.31 -7.45
C LEU A 21 -9.24 -8.43 -6.67
N TRP A 22 -8.67 -9.64 -6.69
CA TRP A 22 -9.14 -10.77 -5.89
C TRP A 22 -9.16 -10.45 -4.38
N LEU A 23 -8.16 -9.74 -3.87
CA LEU A 23 -8.12 -9.32 -2.46
C LEU A 23 -9.22 -8.31 -2.15
N MET A 24 -9.45 -7.33 -3.03
CA MET A 24 -10.47 -6.30 -2.83
C MET A 24 -11.88 -6.89 -2.90
N ASP A 25 -12.15 -7.82 -3.83
CA ASP A 25 -13.44 -8.50 -3.97
C ASP A 25 -13.77 -9.36 -2.74
N ARG A 26 -12.74 -9.92 -2.08
CA ARG A 26 -12.93 -10.75 -0.88
C ARG A 26 -12.94 -9.99 0.43
N LEU A 27 -12.35 -8.79 0.47
CA LEU A 27 -12.11 -8.07 1.72
C LEU A 27 -13.37 -7.99 2.60
N ASN A 28 -14.54 -7.69 2.01
CA ASN A 28 -15.78 -7.52 2.78
C ASN A 28 -16.70 -8.75 2.76
N THR A 29 -16.27 -9.88 2.20
CA THR A 29 -17.10 -11.09 2.06
C THR A 29 -16.63 -12.25 2.94
N VAL A 30 -15.44 -12.15 3.52
CA VAL A 30 -14.87 -13.16 4.43
C VAL A 30 -14.33 -12.51 5.70
N ASP A 31 -14.25 -13.26 6.79
CA ASP A 31 -13.47 -12.87 7.97
C ASP A 31 -11.97 -13.09 7.68
N VAL A 32 -11.24 -11.99 7.47
CA VAL A 32 -9.82 -12.05 7.09
C VAL A 32 -8.92 -12.47 8.25
N SER A 33 -9.43 -12.45 9.49
CA SER A 33 -8.71 -12.93 10.66
C SER A 33 -8.64 -14.47 10.72
N SER A 34 -9.53 -15.16 10.01
CA SER A 34 -9.63 -16.63 9.99
C SER A 34 -9.53 -17.26 8.60
N ASP A 35 -9.76 -16.51 7.50
CA ASP A 35 -9.66 -17.01 6.13
C ASP A 35 -8.20 -17.23 5.68
N ALA A 36 -7.77 -18.49 5.64
CA ALA A 36 -6.41 -18.88 5.29
C ALA A 36 -6.02 -18.53 3.83
N ASP A 37 -6.97 -18.55 2.90
CA ASP A 37 -6.69 -18.25 1.49
C ASP A 37 -6.49 -16.75 1.30
N PHE A 38 -7.30 -15.92 1.96
CA PHE A 38 -7.12 -14.47 2.01
C PHE A 38 -5.76 -14.14 2.62
N GLN A 39 -5.42 -14.71 3.78
CA GLN A 39 -4.14 -14.45 4.43
C GLN A 39 -2.96 -14.87 3.56
N ARG A 40 -3.02 -16.04 2.90
CA ARG A 40 -1.98 -16.50 1.97
C ARG A 40 -1.81 -15.55 0.78
N ALA A 41 -2.92 -15.15 0.16
CA ALA A 41 -2.90 -14.20 -0.94
C ALA A 41 -2.34 -12.85 -0.50
N TYR A 42 -2.85 -12.28 0.57
CA TYR A 42 -2.42 -10.99 1.12
C TYR A 42 -0.93 -11.01 1.47
N ASN A 43 -0.48 -12.03 2.21
CA ASN A 43 0.92 -12.19 2.59
C ASN A 43 1.84 -12.20 1.36
N GLY A 44 1.47 -12.93 0.31
CA GLY A 44 2.26 -12.95 -0.92
C GLY A 44 2.23 -11.62 -1.69
N PHE A 45 1.10 -10.91 -1.71
CA PHE A 45 0.96 -9.63 -2.41
C PHE A 45 1.74 -8.52 -1.70
N CYS A 46 1.51 -8.37 -0.40
CA CYS A 46 2.13 -7.36 0.45
C CYS A 46 3.55 -7.73 0.92
N ARG A 47 4.03 -8.93 0.56
CA ARG A 47 5.31 -9.53 0.97
C ARG A 47 5.48 -9.62 2.49
N VAL A 48 4.40 -9.96 3.19
CA VAL A 48 4.38 -10.20 4.63
C VAL A 48 4.95 -11.60 4.90
N GLN A 49 6.26 -11.67 5.16
CA GLN A 49 6.97 -12.94 5.32
C GLN A 49 7.76 -12.98 6.63
N ARG A 50 8.06 -14.20 7.08
CA ARG A 50 8.95 -14.46 8.22
C ARG A 50 8.50 -13.75 9.51
N ARG A 51 7.18 -13.82 9.78
CA ARG A 51 6.59 -13.38 11.03
C ARG A 51 6.27 -14.57 11.91
N ARG A 52 6.23 -14.32 13.22
CA ARG A 52 5.76 -15.30 14.20
C ARG A 52 4.22 -15.39 14.11
N PRO A 53 3.62 -16.52 14.52
CA PRO A 53 2.16 -16.72 14.42
C PRO A 53 1.34 -15.65 15.14
N ASP A 54 1.79 -15.19 16.31
CA ASP A 54 1.19 -14.11 17.10
C ASP A 54 1.10 -12.78 16.33
N TRP A 55 2.13 -12.43 15.57
CA TRP A 55 2.13 -11.25 14.71
C TRP A 55 1.04 -11.35 13.62
N TYR A 56 0.92 -12.51 12.96
CA TYR A 56 -0.11 -12.71 11.94
C TYR A 56 -1.51 -12.60 12.54
N ALA A 57 -1.73 -13.24 13.68
CA ALA A 57 -3.00 -13.16 14.41
C ALA A 57 -3.35 -11.72 14.79
N ALA A 58 -2.41 -10.96 15.35
CA ALA A 58 -2.62 -9.55 15.72
C ALA A 58 -2.93 -8.68 14.49
N TYR A 59 -2.16 -8.83 13.41
CA TYR A 59 -2.32 -8.03 12.21
C TYR A 59 -3.66 -8.26 11.52
N TYR A 60 -4.04 -9.52 11.28
CA TYR A 60 -5.29 -9.83 10.59
C TYR A 60 -6.52 -9.60 11.45
N LYS A 61 -6.43 -9.80 12.77
CA LYS A 61 -7.49 -9.37 13.69
C LYS A 61 -7.73 -7.86 13.61
N TYR A 62 -6.66 -7.06 13.57
CA TYR A 62 -6.80 -5.61 13.43
C TYR A 62 -7.35 -5.20 12.07
N LEU A 63 -6.93 -5.86 10.98
CA LEU A 63 -7.48 -5.63 9.65
C LEU A 63 -8.99 -5.93 9.60
N GLU A 64 -9.43 -7.05 10.19
CA GLU A 64 -10.86 -7.41 10.27
C GLU A 64 -11.66 -6.35 11.03
N GLN A 65 -11.23 -6.00 12.24
CA GLN A 65 -11.88 -4.98 13.07
C GLN A 65 -11.96 -3.63 12.34
N SER A 66 -10.92 -3.31 11.56
CA SER A 66 -10.83 -2.03 10.86
C SER A 66 -11.74 -1.91 9.64
N LYS A 67 -12.40 -2.99 9.20
CA LYS A 67 -13.46 -2.92 8.18
C LYS A 67 -14.68 -2.16 8.68
N THR A 68 -15.04 -2.37 9.95
CA THR A 68 -16.16 -1.69 10.61
C THR A 68 -15.73 -0.38 11.26
N PHE A 69 -14.50 -0.33 11.77
CA PHE A 69 -13.95 0.83 12.46
C PHE A 69 -12.77 1.43 11.67
N PRO A 70 -13.03 2.44 10.80
CA PRO A 70 -11.99 2.98 9.94
C PRO A 70 -10.72 3.41 10.71
N THR A 71 -9.57 2.92 10.26
CA THR A 71 -8.26 3.27 10.81
C THR A 71 -7.50 4.22 9.90
N SER A 72 -6.79 5.18 10.50
CA SER A 72 -5.79 5.99 9.81
C SER A 72 -4.42 5.29 9.83
N PHE A 73 -3.47 5.79 9.04
CA PHE A 73 -2.08 5.36 9.10
C PHE A 73 -1.48 5.52 10.50
N SER A 74 -1.72 6.67 11.14
CA SER A 74 -1.23 6.95 12.49
C SER A 74 -1.74 5.90 13.49
N LYS A 75 -3.06 5.63 13.49
CA LYS A 75 -3.67 4.62 14.36
C LYS A 75 -3.14 3.21 14.07
N ALA A 76 -3.02 2.84 12.80
CA ALA A 76 -2.52 1.52 12.40
C ALA A 76 -1.04 1.32 12.80
N LEU A 77 -0.21 2.34 12.63
CA LEU A 77 1.20 2.29 13.04
C LEU A 77 1.35 2.18 14.56
N ASP A 78 0.58 2.97 15.31
CA ASP A 78 0.57 2.89 16.78
C ASP A 78 0.10 1.50 17.26
N HIS A 79 -0.98 0.97 16.67
CA HIS A 79 -1.51 -0.34 17.02
C HIS A 79 -0.49 -1.47 16.76
N ILE A 80 0.12 -1.50 15.58
CA ILE A 80 1.14 -2.52 15.25
C ILE A 80 2.33 -2.41 16.20
N TYR A 81 2.78 -1.19 16.51
CA TYR A 81 3.89 -1.00 17.44
C TYR A 81 3.56 -1.47 18.86
N GLN A 82 2.38 -1.11 19.38
CA GLN A 82 1.94 -1.50 20.72
C GLN A 82 1.73 -3.00 20.86
N THR A 83 1.22 -3.67 19.84
CA THR A 83 0.91 -5.11 19.87
C THR A 83 2.12 -6.00 19.59
N THR A 84 3.06 -5.55 18.77
CA THR A 84 4.18 -6.39 18.31
C THR A 84 5.55 -5.93 18.81
N GLY A 85 5.64 -4.70 19.33
CA GLY A 85 6.91 -4.05 19.67
C GLY A 85 7.74 -3.64 18.45
N ARG A 86 7.21 -3.76 17.23
CA ARG A 86 7.95 -3.53 15.98
C ARG A 86 7.52 -2.26 15.27
N TYR A 87 8.49 -1.48 14.82
CA TYR A 87 8.26 -0.29 13.99
C TYR A 87 8.08 -0.71 12.52
N GLU A 88 6.83 -0.70 12.04
CA GLU A 88 6.47 -1.30 10.75
C GLU A 88 5.54 -0.41 9.88
N PRO A 89 6.00 0.80 9.48
CA PRO A 89 5.20 1.75 8.69
C PRO A 89 4.73 1.16 7.35
N SER A 90 5.52 0.30 6.72
CA SER A 90 5.10 -0.32 5.46
C SER A 90 3.86 -1.20 5.64
N PHE A 91 3.80 -2.02 6.69
CA PHE A 91 2.63 -2.88 6.94
C PHE A 91 1.43 -2.06 7.42
N ALA A 92 1.64 -1.03 8.23
CA ALA A 92 0.57 -0.09 8.60
C ALA A 92 -0.09 0.56 7.37
N SER A 93 0.72 1.04 6.41
CA SER A 93 0.17 1.65 5.19
C SER A 93 -0.53 0.64 4.27
N LYS A 94 -0.04 -0.61 4.18
CA LYS A 94 -0.65 -1.66 3.36
C LYS A 94 -2.00 -2.07 3.93
N LEU A 95 -2.12 -2.14 5.24
CA LEU A 95 -3.40 -2.35 5.94
C LEU A 95 -4.40 -1.24 5.57
N VAL A 96 -4.00 0.02 5.74
CA VAL A 96 -4.85 1.18 5.44
C VAL A 96 -5.22 1.26 3.96
N ALA A 97 -4.28 1.02 3.06
CA ALA A 97 -4.48 1.02 1.61
C ALA A 97 -5.37 -0.14 1.13
N THR A 98 -5.48 -1.22 1.91
CA THR A 98 -6.40 -2.33 1.63
C THR A 98 -7.82 -1.96 2.01
N LEU A 99 -7.99 -1.31 3.17
CA LEU A 99 -9.29 -0.84 3.66
C LEU A 99 -9.81 0.36 2.88
N ASN A 100 -8.91 1.19 2.34
CA ASN A 100 -9.26 2.38 1.59
C ASN A 100 -8.37 2.51 0.33
N PRO A 101 -8.92 2.28 -0.88
CA PRO A 101 -8.16 2.36 -2.12
C PRO A 101 -7.75 3.80 -2.50
N HIS A 102 -8.16 4.82 -1.75
CA HIS A 102 -7.69 6.21 -1.89
C HIS A 102 -6.54 6.55 -0.93
N LYS A 103 -5.90 5.55 -0.31
CA LYS A 103 -4.73 5.73 0.56
C LYS A 103 -3.48 5.13 -0.07
N PRO A 104 -2.35 5.86 -0.10
CA PRO A 104 -1.12 5.38 -0.72
C PRO A 104 -0.42 4.33 0.14
N VAL A 105 0.40 3.51 -0.51
CA VAL A 105 1.27 2.57 0.21
C VAL A 105 2.62 3.21 0.52
N TRP A 106 3.06 3.06 1.77
CA TRP A 106 4.44 3.27 2.17
C TRP A 106 5.25 2.01 1.83
N ASP A 107 6.12 2.11 0.83
CA ASP A 107 7.12 1.09 0.49
C ASP A 107 8.44 1.77 0.14
N LYS A 108 9.56 1.05 0.25
CA LYS A 108 10.89 1.59 -0.07
C LYS A 108 10.97 2.15 -1.49
N HIS A 109 10.28 1.52 -2.45
CA HIS A 109 10.29 1.98 -3.84
C HIS A 109 9.46 3.25 -4.01
N VAL A 110 8.28 3.32 -3.39
CA VAL A 110 7.45 4.53 -3.37
C VAL A 110 8.22 5.69 -2.73
N LEU A 111 8.80 5.48 -1.55
CA LEU A 111 9.63 6.49 -0.88
C LEU A 111 10.77 6.98 -1.78
N SER A 112 11.52 6.06 -2.39
CA SER A 112 12.64 6.41 -3.27
C SER A 112 12.21 7.24 -4.47
N ASN A 113 11.08 6.87 -5.11
CA ASN A 113 10.56 7.61 -6.26
C ASN A 113 10.01 8.99 -5.87
N LEU A 114 9.60 9.16 -4.62
CA LEU A 114 9.19 10.45 -4.05
C LEU A 114 10.37 11.25 -3.48
N GLY A 115 11.62 10.77 -3.60
CA GLY A 115 12.80 11.43 -3.04
C GLY A 115 12.85 11.41 -1.50
N ARG A 116 12.12 10.49 -0.87
CA ARG A 116 11.96 10.39 0.58
C ARG A 116 12.72 9.20 1.15
N LYS A 117 13.05 9.29 2.44
CA LYS A 117 13.67 8.19 3.21
C LYS A 117 12.81 7.85 4.42
N ALA A 118 12.82 6.59 4.81
CA ALA A 118 12.20 6.16 6.05
C ALA A 118 13.03 6.67 7.24
N PRO A 119 12.39 7.07 8.36
CA PRO A 119 13.08 7.32 9.61
C PRO A 119 13.92 6.10 10.05
N GLY A 120 15.04 6.36 10.71
CA GLY A 120 15.92 5.30 11.22
C GLY A 120 15.21 4.45 12.28
N TYR A 121 15.42 3.12 12.25
CA TYR A 121 14.74 2.17 13.14
C TYR A 121 14.97 2.45 14.63
N TYR A 122 16.13 3.01 14.99
CA TYR A 122 16.50 3.35 16.37
C TYR A 122 16.26 4.82 16.73
N SER A 123 15.72 5.63 15.82
CA SER A 123 15.36 7.01 16.15
C SER A 123 14.27 7.03 17.23
N SER A 124 14.42 7.91 18.21
CA SER A 124 13.41 8.15 19.24
C SER A 124 12.13 8.79 18.66
N THR A 125 12.25 9.53 17.57
CA THR A 125 11.14 10.24 16.91
C THR A 125 10.52 9.46 15.75
N LYS A 126 11.00 8.24 15.45
CA LYS A 126 10.61 7.45 14.24
C LYS A 126 9.11 7.32 14.03
N MET A 127 8.33 7.22 15.10
CA MET A 127 6.86 7.10 15.04
C MET A 127 6.24 8.40 14.55
N GLN A 128 6.63 9.53 15.12
CA GLN A 128 6.13 10.86 14.75
C GLN A 128 6.60 11.25 13.34
N ASP A 129 7.88 11.02 13.04
CA ASP A 129 8.45 11.31 11.73
C ASP A 129 7.77 10.47 10.63
N SER A 130 7.41 9.22 10.94
CA SER A 130 6.64 8.39 10.01
C SER A 130 5.25 8.94 9.73
N LYS A 131 4.55 9.45 10.74
CA LYS A 131 3.21 10.03 10.57
C LYS A 131 3.28 11.26 9.68
N GLY A 132 4.21 12.19 9.97
CA GLY A 132 4.43 13.37 9.14
C GLY A 132 4.88 13.00 7.72
N ASN A 133 5.77 12.02 7.56
CA ASN A 133 6.20 11.60 6.23
C ASN A 133 5.07 10.92 5.44
N TYR A 134 4.12 10.23 6.09
CA TYR A 134 2.96 9.67 5.39
C TYR A 134 1.99 10.76 4.92
N GLU A 135 1.71 11.79 5.73
CA GLU A 135 0.92 12.96 5.31
C GLU A 135 1.52 13.65 4.08
N GLN A 136 2.85 13.69 4.03
CA GLN A 136 3.58 14.23 2.89
C GLN A 136 3.49 13.35 1.64
N ILE A 137 3.44 12.02 1.80
CA ILE A 137 3.13 11.10 0.70
C ILE A 137 1.71 11.36 0.20
N GLU A 138 0.72 11.44 1.08
CA GLU A 138 -0.68 11.73 0.70
C GLU A 138 -0.79 13.07 -0.07
N SER A 139 -0.10 14.10 0.41
CA SER A 139 -0.04 15.41 -0.25
C SER A 139 0.60 15.33 -1.63
N TRP A 140 1.66 14.54 -1.79
CA TRP A 140 2.29 14.31 -3.08
C TRP A 140 1.32 13.66 -4.07
N TYR A 141 0.61 12.60 -3.67
CA TYR A 141 -0.38 11.95 -4.55
C TYR A 141 -1.50 12.91 -4.95
N LYS A 142 -2.01 13.71 -4.01
CA LYS A 142 -3.06 14.69 -4.30
C LYS A 142 -2.62 15.69 -5.38
N SER A 143 -1.41 16.23 -5.28
CA SER A 143 -0.87 17.16 -6.27
C SER A 143 -0.49 16.47 -7.58
N PHE A 144 0.08 15.26 -7.51
CA PHE A 144 0.51 14.52 -8.70
C PHE A 144 -0.68 14.10 -9.57
N LEU A 145 -1.76 13.58 -8.97
CA LEU A 145 -2.93 13.09 -9.71
C LEU A 145 -3.66 14.18 -10.51
N VAL A 146 -3.57 15.45 -10.09
CA VAL A 146 -4.15 16.60 -10.82
C VAL A 146 -3.17 17.27 -11.78
N SER A 147 -1.92 16.80 -11.83
CA SER A 147 -0.92 17.31 -12.77
C SER A 147 -1.09 16.69 -14.16
N GLU A 148 -0.51 17.34 -15.17
CA GLU A 148 -0.45 16.80 -16.52
C GLU A 148 0.27 15.45 -16.55
N GLU A 149 1.40 15.33 -15.84
CA GLU A 149 2.17 14.08 -15.77
C GLU A 149 1.36 12.95 -15.12
N GLY A 150 0.68 13.21 -13.99
CA GLY A 150 -0.16 12.20 -13.34
C GLY A 150 -1.31 11.75 -14.23
N SER A 151 -1.94 12.68 -14.95
CA SER A 151 -3.01 12.36 -15.91
C SER A 151 -2.48 11.46 -17.04
N GLN A 152 -1.29 11.75 -17.58
CA GLN A 152 -0.64 10.91 -18.59
C GLN A 152 -0.31 9.51 -18.07
N TRP A 153 0.14 9.37 -16.81
CA TRP A 153 0.41 8.06 -16.21
C TRP A 153 -0.86 7.23 -16.05
N VAL A 154 -1.95 7.87 -15.62
CA VAL A 154 -3.26 7.23 -15.49
C VAL A 154 -3.73 6.75 -16.86
N GLN A 155 -3.77 7.64 -17.86
CA GLN A 155 -4.20 7.28 -19.22
C GLN A 155 -3.37 6.12 -19.79
N LEU A 156 -2.04 6.18 -19.67
CA LEU A 156 -1.16 5.12 -20.16
C LEU A 156 -1.42 3.78 -19.45
N PHE A 157 -1.76 3.81 -18.16
CA PHE A 157 -2.15 2.61 -17.42
C PHE A 157 -3.45 2.02 -17.98
N GLU A 158 -4.47 2.86 -18.22
CA GLU A 158 -5.77 2.43 -18.74
C GLU A 158 -5.68 1.84 -20.15
N GLU A 159 -4.85 2.42 -21.02
CA GLU A 159 -4.58 1.88 -22.36
C GLU A 159 -3.97 0.47 -22.35
N HIS A 160 -3.32 0.08 -21.25
CA HIS A 160 -2.55 -1.16 -21.17
C HIS A 160 -3.11 -2.20 -20.20
N VAL A 161 -4.07 -1.86 -19.35
CA VAL A 161 -4.63 -2.74 -18.31
C VAL A 161 -6.14 -2.84 -18.47
N SER A 162 -6.66 -4.01 -18.86
CA SER A 162 -8.10 -4.23 -19.10
C SER A 162 -9.01 -3.93 -17.90
N ASP A 163 -8.61 -4.34 -16.70
CA ASP A 163 -9.40 -4.18 -15.48
C ASP A 163 -9.18 -2.82 -14.76
N HIS A 164 -8.64 -1.82 -15.46
CA HIS A 164 -8.31 -0.51 -14.87
C HIS A 164 -9.50 0.17 -14.20
N HIS A 165 -10.73 -0.04 -14.69
CA HIS A 165 -11.97 0.55 -14.17
C HIS A 165 -12.30 0.11 -12.73
N LYS A 166 -11.73 -0.99 -12.24
CA LYS A 166 -11.88 -1.46 -10.84
C LYS A 166 -10.88 -0.81 -9.88
N MET A 167 -10.04 0.10 -10.37
CA MET A 167 -8.95 0.70 -9.61
C MET A 167 -9.09 2.21 -9.60
N THR A 168 -8.83 2.82 -8.44
CA THR A 168 -8.72 4.27 -8.33
C THR A 168 -7.45 4.75 -9.06
N ASP A 169 -7.43 6.01 -9.48
CA ASP A 169 -6.25 6.60 -10.12
C ASP A 169 -5.02 6.56 -9.20
N LEU A 170 -5.24 6.78 -7.89
CA LEU A 170 -4.21 6.60 -6.88
C LEU A 170 -3.60 5.20 -6.95
N LYS A 171 -4.42 4.16 -7.10
CA LYS A 171 -3.93 2.77 -7.19
C LYS A 171 -3.17 2.51 -8.47
N LYS A 172 -3.61 3.05 -9.60
CA LYS A 172 -2.88 2.97 -10.88
C LYS A 172 -1.45 3.54 -10.70
N VAL A 173 -1.33 4.71 -10.09
CA VAL A 173 -0.02 5.35 -9.79
C VAL A 173 0.78 4.56 -8.75
N ASP A 174 0.17 4.07 -7.67
CA ASP A 174 0.82 3.22 -6.65
C ASP A 174 1.49 1.99 -7.31
N PHE A 175 0.76 1.31 -8.20
CA PHE A 175 1.26 0.13 -8.91
C PHE A 175 2.46 0.45 -9.80
N ILE A 176 2.43 1.59 -10.49
CA ILE A 176 3.55 2.08 -11.28
C ILE A 176 4.76 2.33 -10.38
N LEU A 177 4.60 3.13 -9.33
CA LEU A 177 5.68 3.50 -8.40
C LEU A 177 6.29 2.29 -7.68
N TRP A 178 5.52 1.24 -7.42
CA TRP A 178 6.05 -0.01 -6.87
C TRP A 178 7.00 -0.76 -7.83
N GLN A 179 6.81 -0.62 -9.15
CA GLN A 179 7.61 -1.31 -10.16
C GLN A 179 8.77 -0.46 -10.69
N ILE A 180 8.71 0.85 -10.50
CA ILE A 180 9.83 1.76 -10.74
C ILE A 180 10.87 1.50 -9.65
N ARG A 181 11.89 0.73 -10.02
CA ARG A 181 13.08 0.50 -9.19
C ARG A 181 14.18 1.43 -9.67
N SER A 182 14.79 2.15 -8.74
CA SER A 182 16.07 2.86 -8.90
C SER A 182 17.22 1.88 -8.77
#